data_AF-A0A174YTJ0-F1
#
_entry.id   AF-A0A174YTJ0-F1
#
_cell.length_a   1.000
_cell.length_b   1.000
_cell.length_c   1.000
_cell.angle_alpha   90.00
_cell.angle_beta   90.00
_cell.angle_gamma   90.00
#
_symmetry.space_group_name_H-M   'P 1'
#
loop_
_entity.id
_entity.type
_entity.pdbx_description
1 polymer ?
#
loop_
_entity_poly.entity_id
_entity_poly.type
_entity_poly.pdbx_seq_one_letter_code
_entity_poly.pdbx_strand_id
1 'polypeptide(L)'
;MLPLSFSEYFCFKQGDKSEAYDDYFLKKIIDNPVYMGKIAYGRRRTEKKTGTRNEMHVVEQSEFPVYEGIHEAIISEEDWNLAQEKRSKNNYRREKIHDPEHAHILSGILKCPCCGKGMYGNS
;
A
#
# COMPACT_ATOMS: atom_id res chain seq x y z
N MET A 1 -22.21 -27.60 2.35
CA MET A 1 -20.84 -28.01 1.95
C MET A 1 -20.70 -27.82 0.44
N LEU A 2 -20.05 -26.74 0.02
CA LEU A 2 -18.88 -26.73 -0.85
C LEU A 2 -18.16 -25.42 -0.53
N PRO A 3 -16.88 -25.42 -0.12
CA PRO A 3 -16.15 -24.18 0.08
C PRO A 3 -15.82 -23.64 -1.32
N LEU A 4 -16.28 -22.43 -1.62
CA LEU A 4 -15.83 -21.72 -2.82
C LEU A 4 -14.30 -21.62 -2.74
N SER A 5 -13.60 -22.17 -3.72
CA SER A 5 -12.15 -22.14 -3.75
C SER A 5 -11.71 -20.68 -3.86
N PHE A 6 -10.72 -20.32 -3.04
CA PHE A 6 -10.07 -19.00 -2.99
C PHE A 6 -9.51 -18.50 -4.35
N SER A 7 -9.60 -19.30 -5.41
CA SER A 7 -9.23 -18.93 -6.79
C SER A 7 -10.21 -17.98 -7.47
N GLU A 8 -11.40 -17.74 -6.92
CA GLU A 8 -12.40 -16.81 -7.48
C GLU A 8 -12.28 -15.37 -6.95
N TYR A 9 -11.25 -15.06 -6.16
CA TYR A 9 -10.96 -13.67 -5.80
C TYR A 9 -10.33 -12.94 -6.99
N PHE A 10 -11.20 -12.42 -7.87
CA PHE A 10 -11.02 -11.27 -8.75
C PHE A 10 -9.56 -10.93 -9.12
N CYS A 11 -9.03 -11.64 -10.12
CA CYS A 11 -7.93 -11.12 -10.91
C CYS A 11 -8.54 -10.26 -12.02
N PHE A 12 -8.71 -8.96 -11.79
CA PHE A 12 -9.10 -8.01 -12.84
C PHE A 12 -8.02 -8.04 -13.93
N LYS A 13 -8.34 -8.72 -15.04
CA LYS A 13 -7.55 -8.68 -16.28
C LYS A 13 -7.53 -7.25 -16.79
N GLN A 14 -6.37 -6.83 -17.29
CA GLN A 14 -6.14 -5.49 -17.85
C GLN A 14 -7.14 -5.22 -18.99
N GLY A 15 -8.21 -4.46 -18.71
CA GLY A 15 -9.24 -4.11 -19.70
C GLY A 15 -10.22 -3.07 -19.17
N ASP A 16 -10.79 -3.27 -17.98
CA ASP A 16 -11.89 -2.45 -17.47
C ASP A 16 -11.45 -1.61 -16.26
N LYS A 17 -10.55 -0.65 -16.49
CA LYS A 17 -9.99 0.21 -15.42
C LYS A 17 -10.99 1.24 -14.85
N SER A 18 -12.17 1.39 -15.45
CA SER A 18 -13.15 2.41 -15.03
C SER A 18 -13.95 2.03 -13.78
N GLU A 19 -14.05 0.73 -13.44
CA GLU A 19 -14.88 0.25 -12.33
C GLU A 19 -14.08 -0.34 -11.16
N ALA A 20 -12.77 -0.53 -11.34
CA ALA A 20 -11.91 -1.10 -10.31
C ALA A 20 -11.50 -0.04 -9.29
N TYR A 21 -11.59 -0.39 -8.00
CA TYR A 21 -11.03 0.42 -6.93
C TYR A 21 -9.51 0.51 -7.07
N ASP A 22 -8.98 1.69 -6.77
CA ASP A 22 -7.54 1.93 -6.75
C ASP A 22 -6.84 1.04 -5.72
N ASP A 23 -5.69 0.46 -6.10
CA ASP A 23 -4.91 -0.42 -5.23
C ASP A 23 -4.48 0.32 -3.96
N TYR A 24 -4.12 1.59 -4.07
CA TYR A 24 -3.78 2.41 -2.90
C TYR A 24 -4.97 2.59 -1.96
N PHE A 25 -6.18 2.75 -2.51
CA PHE A 25 -7.40 2.85 -1.73
C PHE A 25 -7.70 1.55 -0.97
N LEU A 26 -7.62 0.40 -1.65
CA LEU A 26 -7.81 -0.92 -1.02
C LEU A 26 -6.78 -1.16 0.08
N LYS A 27 -5.52 -0.78 -0.15
CA LYS A 27 -4.45 -0.84 0.85
C LYS A 27 -4.80 -0.06 2.12
N LYS A 28 -5.33 1.16 1.98
CA LYS A 28 -5.74 1.99 3.12
C LYS A 28 -6.92 1.40 3.89
N ILE A 29 -7.83 0.71 3.23
CA ILE A 29 -8.93 -0.02 3.89
C ILE A 29 -8.35 -1.15 4.75
N ILE A 30 -7.49 -1.99 4.18
CA ILE A 30 -6.92 -3.14 4.89
C ILE A 30 -6.05 -2.70 6.08
N ASP A 31 -5.32 -1.59 5.96
CA ASP A 31 -4.44 -1.05 7.02
C ASP A 31 -5.21 -0.37 8.18
N ASN A 32 -6.55 -0.30 8.12
CA ASN A 32 -7.34 0.42 9.11
C ASN A 32 -7.82 -0.49 10.27
N PRO A 33 -7.33 -0.32 11.51
CA PRO A 33 -7.73 -1.13 12.67
C PRO A 33 -9.15 -0.82 13.15
N VAL A 34 -9.80 0.22 12.59
CA VAL A 34 -11.22 0.52 12.83
C VAL A 34 -12.11 -0.67 12.49
N TYR A 35 -11.77 -1.45 11.47
CA TYR A 35 -12.58 -2.61 11.12
C TYR A 35 -12.52 -3.75 12.15
N MET A 36 -11.52 -3.74 13.03
CA MET A 36 -11.37 -4.66 14.18
C MET A 36 -12.03 -4.11 15.47
N GLY A 37 -12.75 -2.99 15.41
CA GLY A 37 -13.34 -2.38 16.60
C GLY A 37 -12.40 -1.44 17.36
N LYS A 38 -11.16 -1.21 16.90
CA LYS A 38 -10.18 -0.33 17.57
C LYS A 38 -10.09 1.04 16.93
N ILE A 39 -9.77 2.08 17.70
CA ILE A 39 -9.63 3.46 17.20
C ILE A 39 -8.16 3.87 17.28
N ALA A 40 -7.60 4.29 16.14
CA ALA A 40 -6.24 4.82 16.05
C ALA A 40 -6.26 6.35 16.02
N TYR A 41 -5.54 6.98 16.94
CA TYR A 41 -5.40 8.45 17.00
C TYR A 41 -3.96 8.89 16.74
N GLY A 42 -3.76 10.05 16.13
CA GLY A 42 -2.42 10.63 15.97
C GLY A 42 -1.59 10.11 14.79
N ARG A 43 -2.19 9.41 13.83
CA ARG A 43 -1.49 8.89 12.62
C ARG A 43 -0.73 9.94 11.81
N ARG A 44 -1.14 11.20 11.91
CA ARG A 44 -0.52 12.34 11.25
C ARG A 44 -0.28 13.44 12.26
N ARG A 45 0.94 13.98 12.30
CA ARG A 45 1.29 15.15 13.10
C ARG A 45 1.79 16.25 12.19
N THR A 46 1.48 17.49 12.55
CA THR A 46 2.04 18.65 11.86
C THR A 46 3.33 19.05 12.57
N GLU A 47 4.44 19.03 11.83
CA GLU A 47 5.76 19.39 12.32
C GLU A 47 6.30 20.58 11.55
N LYS A 48 7.01 21.47 12.25
CA LYS A 48 7.66 22.62 11.63
C LYS A 48 8.86 22.14 10.81
N LYS A 49 8.99 22.59 9.57
CA LYS A 49 10.18 22.27 8.77
C LYS A 49 11.41 22.99 9.34
N THR A 50 12.46 22.24 9.58
CA THR A 50 13.75 22.78 10.02
C THR A 50 14.34 23.64 8.91
N GLY A 51 14.57 24.93 9.19
CA GLY A 51 15.27 25.85 8.27
C GLY A 51 14.39 26.88 7.54
N THR A 52 13.05 26.78 7.59
CA THR A 52 12.15 27.77 6.98
C THR A 52 11.33 28.55 8.00
N ARG A 53 11.02 29.80 7.67
CA ARG A 53 10.18 30.67 8.50
C ARG A 53 8.72 30.23 8.33
N ASN A 54 8.15 29.67 9.39
CA ASN A 54 6.72 29.30 9.53
C ASN A 54 6.19 28.26 8.54
N GLU A 55 7.05 27.46 7.90
CA GLU A 55 6.58 26.35 7.08
C GLU A 55 6.32 25.12 7.95
N MET A 56 5.15 24.49 7.74
CA MET A 56 4.77 23.26 8.41
C MET A 56 4.58 22.15 7.39
N HIS A 57 4.86 20.92 7.78
CA HIS A 57 4.56 19.74 6.98
C HIS A 57 3.88 18.67 7.82
N VAL A 58 3.04 17.88 7.16
CA VAL A 58 2.37 16.74 7.77
C VAL A 58 3.30 15.54 7.68
N VAL A 59 3.64 14.98 8.83
CA VAL A 59 4.49 13.79 8.98
C VAL A 59 3.60 12.62 9.37
N GLU A 60 3.77 11.50 8.66
CA GLU A 60 3.13 10.23 9.00
C GLU A 60 3.93 9.56 10.13
N GLN A 61 3.26 9.20 11.22
CA GLN A 61 3.90 8.57 12.37
C GLN A 61 3.86 7.05 12.22
N SER A 62 5.00 6.38 12.44
CA SER A 62 5.10 4.91 12.44
C SER A 62 4.43 4.29 13.66
N GLU A 63 4.54 4.97 14.80
CA GLU A 63 3.95 4.54 16.07
C GLU A 63 2.84 5.51 16.45
N PHE A 64 1.64 4.98 16.67
CA PHE A 64 0.48 5.73 17.11
C PHE A 64 -0.32 4.91 18.12
N PRO A 65 -0.89 5.54 19.16
CA PRO A 65 -1.69 4.84 20.13
C PRO A 65 -2.99 4.32 19.50
N VAL A 66 -3.34 3.10 19.86
CA VAL A 66 -4.58 2.41 19.44
C VAL A 66 -5.38 2.11 20.70
N TYR A 67 -6.64 2.51 20.69
CA TYR A 67 -7.58 2.37 21.80
C TYR A 67 -8.73 1.44 21.41
N GLU A 68 -9.41 0.87 22.40
CA GLU A 68 -10.65 0.13 22.16
C GLU A 68 -11.79 1.10 21.77
N GLY A 69 -12.50 0.78 20.70
CA GLY A 69 -13.65 1.54 20.22
C GLY A 69 -14.96 1.00 20.80
N ILE A 70 -16.01 1.82 20.71
CA ILE A 70 -17.38 1.46 21.14
C ILE A 70 -18.16 0.80 19.98
N HIS A 71 -17.68 0.93 18.75
CA HIS A 71 -18.34 0.40 17.57
C HIS A 71 -18.12 -1.11 17.41
N GLU A 72 -19.11 -1.78 16.85
CA GLU A 72 -19.02 -3.20 16.53
C GLU A 72 -17.94 -3.44 15.47
N ALA A 73 -17.10 -4.46 15.70
CA ALA A 73 -16.08 -4.85 14.75
C ALA A 73 -16.71 -5.51 13.51
N ILE A 74 -16.27 -5.13 12.32
CA ILE A 74 -16.72 -5.73 11.05
C ILE A 74 -16.00 -7.07 10.82
N ILE A 75 -14.75 -7.17 11.26
CA ILE A 75 -13.90 -8.35 11.14
C ILE A 75 -13.29 -8.72 12.49
N SER A 76 -13.04 -10.01 12.69
CA SER A 76 -12.36 -10.51 13.89
C SER A 76 -10.92 -10.00 13.97
N GLU A 77 -10.38 -9.91 15.19
CA GLU A 77 -8.96 -9.58 15.40
C GLU A 77 -8.03 -10.62 14.77
N GLU A 78 -8.43 -11.89 14.78
CA GLU A 78 -7.70 -12.99 14.17
C GLU A 78 -7.58 -12.82 12.65
N ASP A 79 -8.69 -12.56 11.96
CA ASP A 79 -8.71 -12.36 10.50
C ASP A 79 -7.93 -11.11 10.08
N TRP A 80 -8.05 -10.03 10.86
CA TRP A 80 -7.30 -8.81 10.59
C TRP A 80 -5.79 -9.04 10.71
N ASN A 81 -5.35 -9.75 11.75
CA ASN A 81 -3.94 -10.10 11.95
C ASN A 81 -3.40 -11.00 10.82
N LEU A 82 -4.18 -12.00 10.37
CA LEU A 82 -3.83 -12.83 9.22
C LEU A 82 -3.67 -12.01 7.93
N ALA A 83 -4.54 -11.02 7.72
CA ALA A 83 -4.43 -10.11 6.58
C ALA A 83 -3.15 -9.25 6.64
N GLN A 84 -2.81 -8.71 7.83
CA GLN A 84 -1.57 -7.96 8.01
C GLN A 84 -0.32 -8.82 7.80
N GLU A 85 -0.32 -10.07 8.29
CA GLU A 85 0.79 -11.01 8.09
C GLU A 85 0.97 -11.34 6.60
N LYS A 86 -0.11 -11.61 5.87
CA LYS A 86 -0.05 -11.85 4.42
C LYS A 86 0.49 -10.63 3.69
N ARG A 87 0.10 -9.44 4.13
CA ARG A 87 0.54 -8.17 3.55
C ARG A 87 2.02 -7.90 3.81
N SER A 88 2.50 -8.13 5.02
CA SER A 88 3.93 -7.95 5.35
C SER A 88 4.82 -8.86 4.50
N LYS A 89 4.39 -10.12 4.28
CA LYS A 89 5.07 -11.07 3.37
C LYS A 89 5.04 -10.62 1.91
N ASN A 90 3.95 -9.99 1.47
CA ASN A 90 3.79 -9.51 0.09
C ASN A 90 4.40 -8.13 -0.16
N ASN A 91 4.78 -7.40 0.89
CA ASN A 91 5.35 -6.06 0.81
C ASN A 91 6.85 -6.13 0.46
N TYR A 92 7.17 -6.74 -0.67
CA TYR A 92 8.51 -6.70 -1.25
C TYR A 92 8.44 -6.08 -2.64
N ARG A 93 9.55 -5.43 -3.01
CA ARG A 93 9.73 -4.96 -4.37
C ARG A 93 9.92 -6.18 -5.25
N ARG A 94 8.90 -6.56 -6.01
CA ARG A 94 9.05 -7.58 -7.06
C ARG A 94 10.13 -7.12 -8.01
N GLU A 95 11.13 -7.97 -8.22
CA GLU A 95 12.10 -7.75 -9.28
C GLU A 95 11.35 -7.70 -10.60
N LYS A 96 11.75 -6.75 -11.46
CA LYS A 96 11.21 -6.71 -12.81
C LYS A 96 11.75 -7.95 -13.50
N ILE A 97 10.87 -8.91 -13.78
CA ILE A 97 11.17 -9.99 -14.71
C ILE A 97 11.26 -9.31 -16.07
N HIS A 98 12.50 -9.04 -16.49
CA HIS A 98 12.77 -8.53 -17.81
C HIS A 98 12.57 -9.69 -18.77
N ASP A 99 11.46 -9.66 -19.51
CA ASP A 99 11.34 -10.50 -20.70
C ASP A 99 12.47 -10.08 -21.66
N PRO A 100 13.42 -10.98 -21.99
CA PRO A 100 14.55 -10.63 -22.84
C PRO A 100 14.12 -10.13 -24.22
N GLU A 101 12.92 -10.47 -24.69
CA GLU A 101 12.37 -10.01 -25.97
C GLU A 101 11.98 -8.52 -25.94
N HIS A 102 11.65 -7.98 -24.76
CA HIS A 102 11.17 -6.59 -24.58
C HIS A 102 12.08 -5.74 -23.68
N ALA A 103 13.27 -6.25 -23.33
CA ALA A 103 14.22 -5.55 -22.47
C ALA A 103 15.17 -4.66 -23.28
N HIS A 104 15.08 -3.34 -23.09
CA HIS A 104 16.10 -2.44 -23.62
C HIS A 104 17.45 -2.68 -22.92
N ILE A 105 18.55 -2.57 -23.67
CA ILE A 105 19.93 -2.82 -23.20
C ILE A 105 20.29 -2.00 -21.95
N LEU A 106 19.72 -0.79 -21.81
CA LEU A 106 20.00 0.13 -20.70
C LEU A 106 18.99 0.03 -19.54
N SER A 107 18.08 -0.95 -19.58
CA SER A 107 17.10 -1.19 -18.53
C SER A 107 17.80 -1.47 -17.20
N GLY A 108 17.45 -0.71 -16.16
CA GLY A 108 18.03 -0.87 -14.81
C GLY A 108 19.34 -0.11 -14.57
N ILE A 109 20.02 0.37 -15.61
CA ILE A 109 21.28 1.13 -15.51
C ILE A 109 21.01 2.64 -15.52
N LEU A 110 20.15 3.09 -16.43
CA LEU A 110 19.95 4.51 -16.71
C LEU A 110 19.06 5.18 -15.66
N LYS A 111 19.54 6.27 -15.04
CA LYS A 111 18.84 7.05 -14.00
C LYS A 111 18.86 8.54 -14.36
N CYS A 112 17.81 9.29 -14.03
CA CYS A 112 17.86 10.75 -14.20
C CYS A 112 18.87 11.35 -13.22
N PRO A 113 19.83 12.17 -13.67
CA PRO A 113 20.71 12.92 -12.76
C PRO A 113 19.94 13.94 -11.91
N CYS A 114 18.77 14.36 -12.38
CA CYS A 114 17.91 15.35 -11.73
C CYS A 114 17.15 14.82 -10.50
N CYS A 115 16.62 13.60 -10.58
CA CYS A 115 15.68 13.07 -9.59
C CYS A 115 16.00 11.64 -9.13
N GLY A 116 17.08 11.03 -9.66
CA GLY A 116 17.54 9.70 -9.29
C GLY A 116 16.64 8.53 -9.73
N LYS A 117 15.47 8.81 -10.33
CA LYS A 117 14.54 7.78 -10.80
C LYS A 117 15.10 7.05 -12.03
N GLY A 118 14.89 5.74 -12.10
CA GLY A 118 15.26 4.94 -13.27
C GLY A 118 14.46 5.34 -14.49
N MET A 119 15.11 5.49 -15.64
CA MET A 119 14.45 5.80 -16.91
C MET A 119 13.83 4.53 -17.48
N TYR A 120 12.68 4.66 -18.15
CA TYR A 120 12.03 3.57 -18.88
C TYR A 120 12.20 3.81 -20.38
N GLY A 121 12.47 2.74 -21.13
CA GLY A 121 12.42 2.81 -22.58
C GLY A 121 10.98 2.73 -23.04
N ASN A 122 10.64 3.54 -24.05
CA ASN A 122 9.43 3.33 -24.83
C ASN A 122 9.80 2.36 -25.95
N SER A 123 8.89 1.43 -26.26
CA SER A 123 9.09 0.48 -27.37
C SER A 123 9.13 1.20 -28.71
#